data_AF-A0A9P8JAR6-F1
#
_entry.id   AF-A0A9P8JAR6-F1
#
_cell.length_a   1.000
_cell.length_b   1.000
_cell.length_c   1.000
_cell.angle_alpha   90.00
_cell.angle_beta   90.00
_cell.angle_gamma   90.00
#
_symmetry.space_group_name_H-M   'P 1'
#
loop_
_entity.id
_entity.type
_entity.pdbx_description
1 polymer ?
#
loop_
_entity_poly.entity_id
_entity_poly.type
_entity_poly.pdbx_seq_one_letter_code
_entity_poly.pdbx_strand_id
1 'polypeptide(L)'
;MSDIAELRKQILNNFYFHALLESDPYIVIAKNSAGGYQAYVMDKSANQVDSLTGEVAATAEEALRKLFDKSCEHAQEALDETSLQARSASDVGA
;
A
#
# COMPACT_ATOMS: atom_id res chain seq x y z
N MET A 1 -2.25 -22.45 -6.33
CA MET A 1 -2.91 -21.17 -5.98
C MET A 1 -2.42 -20.13 -6.99
N SER A 2 -3.26 -19.22 -7.50
CA SER A 2 -2.83 -18.27 -8.55
C SER A 2 -1.96 -17.15 -7.98
N ASP A 3 -0.90 -16.77 -8.70
CA ASP A 3 0.02 -15.68 -8.34
C ASP A 3 -0.67 -14.36 -7.98
N ILE A 4 -1.82 -14.08 -8.61
CA ILE A 4 -2.64 -12.88 -8.36
C ILE A 4 -3.22 -12.83 -6.94
N ALA A 5 -3.63 -13.98 -6.39
CA ALA A 5 -4.21 -14.04 -5.04
C ALA A 5 -3.13 -13.81 -3.97
N GLU A 6 -1.92 -14.29 -4.24
CA GLU A 6 -0.75 -14.09 -3.37
C GLU A 6 -0.31 -12.61 -3.38
N LEU A 7 -0.20 -12.00 -4.56
CA LEU A 7 0.10 -10.57 -4.71
C LEU A 7 -0.87 -9.68 -3.93
N ARG A 8 -2.18 -9.97 -4.03
CA ARG A 8 -3.21 -9.23 -3.28
C ARG A 8 -3.01 -9.32 -1.77
N LYS A 9 -2.69 -10.50 -1.26
CA LYS A 9 -2.45 -10.71 0.17
C LYS A 9 -1.23 -9.92 0.66
N GLN A 10 -0.15 -9.93 -0.12
CA GLN A 10 1.07 -9.21 0.23
C GLN A 10 0.87 -7.68 0.23
N ILE A 11 0.14 -7.14 -0.76
CA ILE A 11 -0.23 -5.71 -0.80
C ILE A 11 -0.99 -5.30 0.47
N LEU A 12 -2.01 -6.09 0.86
CA LEU A 12 -2.81 -5.78 2.05
C LEU A 12 -1.97 -5.89 3.32
N ASN A 13 -1.11 -6.90 3.44
CA ASN A 13 -0.18 -7.02 4.57
C ASN A 13 0.75 -5.81 4.70
N ASN A 14 1.27 -5.30 3.58
CA ASN A 14 2.12 -4.11 3.57
C ASN A 14 1.34 -2.85 3.97
N PHE A 15 0.06 -2.76 3.60
CA PHE A 15 -0.81 -1.65 4.02
C PHE A 15 -1.10 -1.66 5.53
N TYR A 16 -1.30 -2.85 6.13
CA TYR A 16 -1.59 -2.98 7.56
C TYR A 16 -0.49 -2.42 8.49
N PHE A 17 0.74 -2.19 8.00
CA PHE A 17 1.79 -1.54 8.78
C PHE A 17 1.44 -0.10 9.20
N HIS A 18 0.59 0.59 8.44
CA HIS A 18 0.12 1.95 8.72
C HIS A 18 -1.33 2.03 9.19
N ALA A 19 -2.07 0.91 9.10
CA ALA A 19 -3.50 0.91 9.32
C ALA A 19 -3.87 0.99 10.81
N LEU A 20 -4.90 1.76 11.14
CA LEU A 20 -5.49 1.81 12.48
C LEU A 20 -6.05 0.43 12.88
N LEU A 21 -6.18 0.18 14.20
CA LEU A 21 -6.69 -1.06 14.81
C LEU A 21 -8.08 -1.51 14.32
N GLU A 22 -8.78 -0.72 13.50
CA GLU A 22 -10.13 -0.97 12.97
C GLU A 22 -10.23 -0.92 11.43
N SER A 23 -9.11 -1.00 10.70
CA SER A 23 -9.07 -0.92 9.24
C SER A 23 -9.67 -2.15 8.52
N ASP A 24 -10.43 -1.92 7.44
CA ASP A 24 -10.94 -2.96 6.51
C ASP A 24 -10.49 -2.63 5.07
N PRO A 25 -9.20 -2.82 4.74
CA PRO A 25 -8.63 -2.47 3.44
C PRO A 25 -9.00 -3.48 2.36
N TYR A 26 -9.30 -2.97 1.16
CA TYR A 26 -9.54 -3.77 -0.04
C TYR A 26 -8.90 -3.14 -1.27
N ILE A 27 -8.59 -3.97 -2.26
CA ILE A 27 -7.95 -3.54 -3.51
C ILE A 27 -9.02 -3.32 -4.58
N VAL A 28 -9.02 -2.12 -5.16
CA VAL A 28 -9.81 -1.78 -6.34
C VAL A 28 -8.90 -1.76 -7.56
N ILE A 29 -9.41 -2.26 -8.68
CA ILE A 29 -8.78 -2.10 -10.00
C ILE A 29 -9.80 -1.41 -10.89
N ALA A 30 -9.50 -0.18 -11.31
CA ALA A 30 -10.37 0.62 -12.15
C ALA A 30 -9.75 0.82 -13.53
N LYS A 31 -10.61 0.83 -14.56
CA LYS A 31 -10.22 1.25 -15.90
C LYS A 31 -10.41 2.77 -16.01
N ASN A 32 -9.40 3.49 -16.45
CA ASN A 32 -9.47 4.94 -16.63
C ASN A 32 -10.04 5.31 -18.00
N SER A 33 -10.38 6.59 -18.19
CA SER A 33 -10.93 7.13 -19.44
C SER A 33 -9.97 7.05 -20.63
N ALA A 34 -8.66 6.94 -20.38
CA ALA A 34 -7.63 6.75 -21.40
C ALA A 34 -7.44 5.27 -21.81
N GLY A 35 -8.19 4.34 -21.21
CA GLY A 35 -8.17 2.91 -21.55
C GLY A 35 -7.18 2.06 -20.76
N GLY A 36 -6.39 2.66 -19.86
CA GLY A 36 -5.48 1.96 -18.96
C GLY A 36 -6.17 1.48 -17.67
N TYR A 37 -5.47 0.67 -16.89
CA TYR A 37 -5.91 0.15 -15.60
C TYR A 37 -5.10 0.80 -14.48
N GLN A 38 -5.72 1.05 -13.35
CA GLN A 38 -5.05 1.54 -12.15
C GLN A 38 -5.56 0.76 -10.94
N ALA A 39 -4.66 0.34 -10.07
CA ALA A 39 -4.99 -0.37 -8.84
C ALA A 39 -4.68 0.52 -7.62
N TYR A 40 -5.53 0.46 -6.60
CA TYR A 40 -5.36 1.20 -5.36
C TYR A 40 -5.97 0.45 -4.18
N VAL A 41 -5.42 0.70 -2.98
CA VAL A 41 -6.00 0.24 -1.72
C VAL A 41 -6.99 1.28 -1.23
N MET A 42 -8.15 0.82 -0.75
CA MET A 42 -9.16 1.64 -0.09
C MET A 42 -9.48 1.03 1.26
N ASP A 43 -9.64 1.85 2.29
CA ASP A 43 -10.13 1.42 3.60
C ASP A 43 -11.62 1.75 3.75
N LYS A 44 -12.46 0.73 4.01
CA LYS A 44 -13.90 0.95 4.21
C LYS A 44 -14.23 1.61 5.55
N SER A 45 -13.36 1.48 6.55
CA SER A 45 -13.64 1.88 7.93
C SER A 45 -13.55 3.38 8.16
N ALA A 46 -12.61 4.05 7.50
CA ALA A 46 -12.20 5.41 7.85
C ALA A 46 -12.99 6.52 7.13
N ASN A 47 -13.70 6.20 6.05
CA ASN A 47 -14.27 7.21 5.13
C ASN A 47 -13.24 8.31 4.73
N GLN A 48 -11.95 8.00 4.86
CA GLN A 48 -10.81 8.84 4.52
C GLN A 48 -9.85 8.02 3.67
N VAL A 49 -9.21 8.76 2.78
CA VAL A 49 -8.38 8.24 1.71
C VAL A 49 -6.97 8.10 2.25
N ASP A 50 -6.59 6.87 2.62
CA ASP A 50 -5.18 6.51 2.51
C ASP A 50 -5.02 5.74 1.19
N SER A 51 -4.92 6.49 0.09
CA SER A 51 -4.90 5.88 -1.25
C SER A 51 -3.48 5.53 -1.62
N LEU A 52 -3.01 4.38 -1.12
CA LEU A 52 -1.90 3.70 -1.78
C LEU A 52 -2.33 3.38 -3.21
N THR A 53 -1.78 4.11 -4.17
CA THR A 53 -2.20 4.08 -5.57
C THR A 53 -1.03 3.68 -6.45
N GLY A 54 -1.19 2.59 -7.19
CA GLY A 54 -0.26 2.19 -8.23
C GLY A 54 -0.37 3.08 -9.47
N GLU A 55 0.66 3.09 -10.30
CA GLU A 55 0.61 3.79 -11.58
C GLU A 55 -0.39 3.15 -12.56
N VAL A 56 -0.76 3.91 -13.59
CA VAL A 56 -1.55 3.40 -14.71
C VAL A 56 -0.75 2.35 -15.50
N ALA A 57 -1.42 1.30 -15.93
CA ALA A 57 -0.87 0.17 -16.66
C ALA A 57 -1.75 -0.22 -17.85
N ALA A 58 -1.21 -1.02 -18.78
CA ALA A 58 -1.97 -1.49 -19.94
C ALA A 58 -2.96 -2.63 -19.56
N THR A 59 -2.67 -3.37 -18.49
CA THR A 59 -3.48 -4.50 -18.02
C THR A 59 -3.78 -4.42 -16.53
N ALA A 60 -4.84 -5.12 -16.10
CA ALA A 60 -5.20 -5.21 -14.68
C ALA A 60 -4.13 -5.91 -13.83
N GLU A 61 -3.45 -6.92 -14.39
CA GLU A 61 -2.36 -7.62 -13.70
C GLU A 61 -1.15 -6.72 -13.50
N GLU A 62 -0.76 -5.97 -14.55
CA GLU A 62 0.35 -5.02 -14.46
C GLU A 62 0.04 -3.87 -13.50
N ALA A 63 -1.20 -3.39 -13.46
CA ALA A 63 -1.63 -2.40 -12.47
C ALA A 63 -1.50 -2.94 -11.03
N LEU A 64 -1.82 -4.23 -10.81
CA LEU A 64 -1.65 -4.87 -9.51
C LEU A 64 -0.18 -5.02 -9.12
N ARG A 65 0.70 -5.38 -10.07
CA ARG A 65 2.16 -5.44 -9.84
C ARG A 65 2.72 -4.06 -9.47
N LYS A 66 2.32 -3.01 -10.19
CA LYS A 66 2.69 -1.62 -9.87
C LYS A 66 2.20 -1.19 -8.49
N LEU A 67 0.99 -1.60 -8.07
CA LEU A 67 0.50 -1.36 -6.71
C LEU A 67 1.32 -2.14 -5.67
N PHE A 68 1.75 -3.37 -5.97
CA PHE A 68 2.64 -4.14 -5.12
C PHE A 68 3.98 -3.43 -4.89
N ASP A 69 4.63 -2.98 -5.96
CA ASP A 69 5.90 -2.25 -5.85
C ASP A 69 5.72 -1.00 -4.98
N LYS A 70 4.63 -0.23 -5.21
CA LYS A 70 4.29 0.93 -4.37
C LYS A 70 4.04 0.56 -2.91
N SER A 71 3.40 -0.57 -2.63
CA SER A 71 3.17 -1.04 -1.25
C SER A 71 4.46 -1.37 -0.52
N CYS A 72 5.46 -1.90 -1.24
CA CYS A 72 6.77 -2.22 -0.69
C CYS A 72 7.56 -0.94 -0.38
N GLU A 73 7.54 0.05 -1.29
CA GLU A 73 8.14 1.38 -1.04
C GLU A 73 7.55 2.00 0.22
N HIS A 74 6.22 2.00 0.33
CA HIS A 74 5.51 2.59 1.46
C HIS A 74 5.84 1.90 2.79
N ALA A 75 5.87 0.56 2.81
CA ALA A 75 6.27 -0.20 3.99
C ALA A 75 7.73 0.08 4.40
N GLN A 76 8.63 0.28 3.43
CA GLN A 76 10.03 0.62 3.73
C GLN A 76 10.16 2.02 4.33
N GLU A 77 9.44 3.01 3.79
CA GLU A 77 9.38 4.37 4.34
C GLU A 77 8.91 4.36 5.81
N ALA A 78 7.88 3.57 6.13
CA ALA A 78 7.38 3.35 7.49
C ALA A 78 8.47 2.89 8.48
N LEU A 79 9.24 1.90 8.04
CA LEU A 79 10.30 1.30 8.84
C LEU A 79 11.46 2.29 9.04
N ASP A 80 11.81 3.04 7.99
CA ASP A 80 12.86 4.05 8.03
C ASP A 80 12.49 5.21 8.97
N GLU A 81 11.25 5.72 8.93
CA GLU A 81 10.75 6.74 9.87
C GLU A 81 10.79 6.27 11.32
N THR A 82 10.36 5.03 11.58
CA THR A 82 10.41 4.42 12.91
C THR A 82 11.86 4.33 13.42
N SER A 83 12.79 3.96 12.54
CA SER A 83 14.22 3.86 12.87
C SER A 83 14.86 5.22 13.19
N LEU A 84 14.45 6.29 12.51
CA LEU A 84 14.90 7.67 12.74
C LEU A 84 14.36 8.22 14.07
N GLN A 85 13.11 7.91 14.42
CA GLN A 85 12.55 8.27 15.73
C GLN A 85 13.24 7.52 16.88
N ALA A 86 13.53 6.23 16.72
CA ALA A 86 14.27 5.45 17.72
C ALA A 86 15.69 5.98 17.95
N ARG A 87 16.38 6.41 16.89
CA ARG A 87 17.70 7.05 16.97
C ARG A 87 17.64 8.44 17.61
N SER A 88 16.60 9.21 17.32
CA SER A 88 16.41 10.55 17.91
C SER A 88 16.06 10.49 19.41
N ALA A 89 15.34 9.45 19.86
CA ALA A 89 15.02 9.26 21.28
C ALA A 89 16.24 8.82 22.11
N SER A 90 17.22 8.13 21.51
CA SER A 90 18.44 7.69 22.19
C SER A 90 19.47 8.80 22.46
N ASP A 91 19.36 9.96 21.79
CA ASP A 91 20.34 11.06 21.90
C ASP A 91 19.89 12.19 22.85
N VAL A 92 18.73 12.05 23.48
CA VAL A 92 18.21 12.99 24.52
C VAL A 92 18.52 12.49 25.94
N GLY A 93 19.23 11.38 26.07
CA GLY A 93 19.58 10.75 27.35
C GLY A 93 21.02 10.26 27.41
N ALA A 94 21.99 11.16 27.22
CA ALA A 94 23.38 10.97 27.62
C ALA A 94 23.94 12.29 28.17
#